data_AF-A0A6I5CQN9-F1
#
_entry.id   AF-A0A6I5CQN9-F1
#
_cell.length_a   1.000
_cell.length_b   1.000
_cell.length_c   1.000
_cell.angle_alpha   90.00
_cell.angle_beta   90.00
_cell.angle_gamma   90.00
#
_symmetry.space_group_name_H-M   'P 1'
#
loop_
_entity.id
_entity.type
_entity.pdbx_description
1 polymer ?
#
loop_
_entity_poly.entity_id
_entity_poly.type
_entity_poly.pdbx_seq_one_letter_code
_entity_poly.pdbx_strand_id
1 'polypeptide(L)' 'PLGPVPGEARPRLHVHVRLPDPTPADRHRLDSLVAAARPAHMPYTVQVSAAESAVPAEPAERIPER' A
#
# COMPACT_ATOMS: atom_id res chain seq x y z
N PRO A 1 19.64 8.66 -30.18
CA PRO A 1 19.51 8.28 -28.75
C PRO A 1 19.15 6.79 -28.60
N LEU A 2 20.11 5.92 -28.27
CA LEU A 2 19.86 4.51 -27.96
C LEU A 2 20.71 4.05 -26.78
N GLY A 3 20.59 4.77 -25.67
CA GLY A 3 21.08 4.29 -24.38
C GLY A 3 20.33 3.03 -23.95
N PRO A 4 20.84 2.29 -22.96
CA PRO A 4 20.15 1.11 -22.43
C PRO A 4 18.72 1.45 -22.03
N VAL A 5 17.81 0.50 -22.26
CA VAL A 5 16.41 0.65 -21.85
C VAL A 5 16.37 0.87 -20.33
N PRO A 6 15.73 1.95 -19.85
CA PRO A 6 15.69 2.25 -18.43
C PRO A 6 14.90 1.17 -17.68
N GLY A 7 15.48 0.64 -16.60
CA GLY A 7 14.90 -0.39 -15.75
C GLY A 7 15.82 -1.60 -15.57
N GLU A 8 15.50 -2.46 -14.61
CA GLU A 8 16.23 -3.71 -14.39
C GLU A 8 15.53 -4.86 -15.12
N ALA A 9 16.31 -5.73 -15.76
CA ALA A 9 15.80 -6.89 -16.48
C ALA A 9 15.12 -7.95 -15.59
N ARG A 10 15.20 -7.81 -14.26
CA ARG A 10 14.68 -8.80 -13.31
C ARG A 10 13.30 -8.39 -12.77
N PRO A 11 12.26 -9.23 -12.94
CA PRO A 11 10.94 -8.93 -12.41
C PRO A 11 10.98 -8.89 -10.88
N ARG A 12 10.25 -7.95 -10.28
CA ARG A 12 10.08 -7.81 -8.83
C ARG A 12 8.70 -7.27 -8.50
N LEU A 13 8.15 -7.70 -7.38
CA LEU A 13 6.86 -7.24 -6.85
C LEU A 13 7.08 -6.40 -5.59
N HIS A 14 6.51 -5.21 -5.56
CA HIS A 14 6.45 -4.41 -4.36
C HIS A 14 5.00 -4.18 -3.95
N VAL A 15 4.64 -4.62 -2.74
CA VAL A 15 3.27 -4.51 -2.22
C VAL A 15 3.28 -3.52 -1.07
N HIS A 16 2.53 -2.42 -1.23
CA HIS A 16 2.38 -1.39 -0.23
C HIS A 16 0.92 -1.25 0.16
N VAL A 17 0.63 -1.40 1.46
CA VAL A 17 -0.72 -1.26 2.03
C VAL A 17 -0.72 -0.13 3.06
N ARG A 18 -1.73 0.73 2.97
CA ARG A 18 -2.01 1.77 3.97
C ARG A 18 -3.20 1.35 4.83
N LEU A 19 -3.01 1.32 6.14
CA LEU A 19 -4.04 0.96 7.12
C LEU A 19 -4.24 2.11 8.12
N PRO A 20 -5.47 2.39 8.57
CA PRO A 20 -5.72 3.49 9.53
C PRO A 20 -5.03 3.28 10.88
N ASP A 21 -4.94 2.04 11.36
CA ASP A 21 -4.22 1.67 12.59
C ASP A 21 -3.38 0.40 12.34
N PRO A 22 -2.16 0.54 11.78
CA PRO A 22 -1.32 -0.60 11.45
C PRO A 22 -0.67 -1.17 12.70
N THR A 23 -0.79 -2.48 12.87
CA THR A 23 -0.11 -3.25 13.91
C THR A 23 1.16 -3.93 13.37
N PRO A 24 2.14 -4.27 14.22
CA PRO A 24 3.31 -5.03 13.79
C PRO A 24 2.96 -6.38 13.14
N ALA A 25 1.83 -6.98 13.52
CA ALA A 25 1.36 -8.25 12.96
C ALA A 25 0.87 -8.13 11.50
N ASP A 26 0.48 -6.94 11.04
CA ASP A 26 -0.05 -6.75 9.69
C ASP A 26 1.00 -6.98 8.62
N ARG A 27 2.28 -6.74 8.93
CA ARG A 27 3.37 -7.08 8.02
C ARG A 27 3.43 -8.58 7.78
N HIS A 28 3.28 -9.39 8.82
CA HIS A 28 3.29 -10.85 8.70
C HIS A 28 2.06 -11.36 7.95
N ARG A 29 0.88 -10.79 8.22
CA ARG A 29 -0.35 -11.12 7.49
C ARG A 29 -0.21 -10.82 6.01
N LEU A 30 0.29 -9.63 5.67
CA LEU A 30 0.51 -9.22 4.28
C LEU A 30 1.54 -10.12 3.61
N ASP A 31 2.64 -10.46 4.29
CA ASP A 31 3.64 -11.39 3.78
C ASP A 31 3.04 -12.76 3.42
N SER A 32 2.28 -13.35 4.33
CA SER A 32 1.62 -14.65 4.09
C SER A 32 0.64 -14.62 2.92
N LEU A 33 -0.12 -13.53 2.79
CA LEU A 33 -1.06 -13.34 1.65
C LEU A 33 -0.30 -13.23 0.33
N VAL A 34 0.77 -12.43 0.29
CA VAL A 34 1.56 -12.24 -0.93
C VAL A 34 2.29 -13.53 -1.30
N ALA A 35 2.89 -14.23 -0.33
CA ALA A 35 3.56 -15.50 -0.56
C ALA A 35 2.64 -16.54 -1.22
N ALA A 36 1.37 -16.59 -0.81
CA ALA A 36 0.38 -17.53 -1.36
C ALA A 36 -0.07 -17.20 -2.80
N ALA A 37 -0.05 -15.92 -3.19
CA ALA A 37 -0.56 -15.47 -4.49
C ALA A 37 0.54 -15.20 -5.54
N ARG A 38 1.80 -15.07 -5.09
CA ARG A 38 2.93 -14.67 -5.94
C ARG A 38 3.35 -15.78 -6.91
N PRO A 39 3.70 -15.44 -8.17
CA PRO A 39 4.44 -16.35 -9.06
C PRO A 39 5.73 -16.89 -8.41
N ALA A 40 6.03 -18.17 -8.63
CA ALA A 40 7.12 -18.87 -7.93
C ALA A 40 8.52 -18.20 -8.06
N HIS A 41 8.82 -17.59 -9.20
CA HIS A 41 10.12 -17.02 -9.52
C HIS A 41 10.24 -15.51 -9.26
N MET A 42 9.18 -14.85 -8.78
CA MET A 42 9.19 -13.39 -8.67
C MET A 42 9.59 -12.96 -7.26
N PRO A 43 10.75 -12.35 -7.01
CA PRO A 43 11.06 -11.78 -5.70
C PRO A 43 10.03 -10.70 -5.31
N TYR A 44 9.72 -10.58 -4.01
CA TYR A 44 8.81 -9.55 -3.51
C TYR A 44 9.28 -8.88 -2.23
N THR A 45 8.71 -7.72 -1.96
CA THR A 45 8.85 -7.00 -0.69
C THR A 45 7.48 -6.48 -0.27
N VAL A 46 7.21 -6.48 1.03
CA VAL A 46 5.97 -5.96 1.62
C VAL A 46 6.25 -4.75 2.50
N GLN A 47 5.37 -3.76 2.41
CA GLN A 47 5.38 -2.56 3.22
C GLN A 47 3.97 -2.29 3.75
N VAL A 48 3.87 -2.01 5.05
CA VAL A 48 2.65 -1.53 5.69
C VAL A 48 2.96 -0.15 6.26
N SER A 49 2.09 0.82 5.99
CA SER A 49 2.20 2.15 6.60
C SER A 49 0.84 2.62 7.13
N ALA A 50 0.87 3.60 8.03
CA ALA A 50 -0.34 4.28 8.44
C ALA A 50 -0.97 5.00 7.23
N ALA A 51 -2.29 4.90 7.10
CA ALA A 51 -3.05 5.82 6.28
C ALA A 51 -3.11 7.16 7.01
N GLU A 52 -2.97 8.24 6.28
CA GLU A 52 -3.27 9.56 6.83
C GLU A 52 -4.77 9.57 7.15
N SER A 53 -5.12 9.70 8.44
CA SER A 53 -6.50 9.84 8.84
C SER A 53 -7.04 11.10 8.17
N ALA A 54 -7.95 10.93 7.21
CA ALA A 54 -8.83 12.02 6.83
C ALA A 54 -9.60 12.37 8.09
N VAL A 55 -9.16 13.40 8.81
CA VAL A 55 -10.01 14.08 9.79
C VAL A 55 -11.29 14.38 9.00
N PRO A 56 -12.46 13.84 9.37
CA PRO A 56 -13.68 14.26 8.70
C PRO A 56 -13.71 15.77 8.81
N ALA A 57 -13.79 16.47 7.68
CA ALA A 57 -14.09 17.90 7.70
C ALA A 57 -15.28 18.05 8.64
N GLU A 58 -15.07 18.79 9.74
CA GLU A 58 -16.11 19.01 10.73
C GLU A 58 -17.39 19.37 9.99
N PRO A 59 -18.54 18.75 10.32
CA PRO A 59 -19.76 18.98 9.57
C PRO A 59 -20.04 20.48 9.60
N ALA A 60 -19.92 21.13 8.43
CA ALA A 60 -20.33 22.51 8.24
C ALA A 60 -21.76 22.62 8.80
N GLU A 61 -21.87 23.41 9.85
CA GLU A 61 -23.09 23.65 10.60
C GLU A 61 -24.25 23.89 9.62
N ARG A 62 -25.24 22.99 9.64
CA ARG A 62 -26.47 23.17 8.87
C ARG A 62 -27.13 24.44 9.37
N ILE A 63 -27.04 25.50 8.59
CA ILE A 63 -27.85 26.70 8.75
C ILE A 63 -29.31 26.27 8.66
N PRO A 64 -30.17 26.46 9.67
CA PRO A 64 -31.58 26.16 9.54
C PRO A 64 -32.23 27.25 8.66
N GLU A 65 -32.77 26.87 7.51
CA GLU A 65 -33.70 27.74 6.77
C GLU A 65 -35.02 27.85 7.55
N ARG A 66 -35.48 29.10 7.70
CA ARG A 66 -36.74 29.50 8.33
C ARG A 66 -37.92 29.35 7.39
#